data_AF-X0ZHM6-F1
#
_entry.id   AF-X0ZHM6-F1
#
_cell.length_a   1.000
_cell.length_b   1.000
_cell.length_c   1.000
_cell.angle_alpha   90.00
_cell.angle_beta   90.00
_cell.angle_gamma   90.00
#
_symmetry.space_group_name_H-M   'P 1'
#
loop_
_entity.id
_entity.type
_entity.pdbx_description
1 polymer ?
#
loop_
_entity_poly.entity_id
_entity_poly.type
_entity_poly.pdbx_seq_one_letter_code
_entity_poly.pdbx_strand_id
1 'polypeptide(L)' 'GLLNLLVKPIVKILSLPINILTLGIFNIIINAGMLWIVDSIIKGLEIEGFWGYVWSSIVISIISIVVSKIIFFREKKD' A
#
# COMPACT_ATOMS: atom_id res chain seq x y z
N GLY A 1 -1.57 30.63 21.46
CA GLY A 1 -2.19 31.63 20.58
C GLY A 1 -3.37 31.02 19.86
N LEU A 2 -4.56 31.61 19.99
CA LEU A 2 -5.83 31.12 19.41
C LEU A 2 -5.69 30.77 17.92
N LEU A 3 -4.92 31.59 17.18
CA LEU A 3 -4.67 31.40 15.75
C LEU A 3 -4.07 30.03 15.43
N ASN A 4 -3.10 29.56 16.22
CA ASN A 4 -2.41 28.30 15.96
C ASN A 4 -3.30 27.07 16.25
N LEU A 5 -4.33 27.23 17.10
CA LEU A 5 -5.31 26.20 17.39
C LEU A 5 -6.36 26.05 16.27
N LEU A 6 -6.63 27.13 15.52
CA LEU A 6 -7.60 27.12 14.42
C LEU A 6 -6.94 26.84 13.06
N VAL A 7 -5.74 27.38 12.81
CA VAL A 7 -5.04 27.25 11.52
C VAL A 7 -4.50 25.83 11.33
N LYS A 8 -3.91 25.21 12.37
CA LYS A 8 -3.37 23.84 12.29
C LYS A 8 -4.38 22.78 11.80
N PRO A 9 -5.60 22.66 12.36
CA PRO A 9 -6.54 21.63 11.93
C PRO A 9 -6.99 21.81 10.48
N ILE A 10 -7.20 23.07 10.03
CA ILE A 10 -7.59 23.38 8.65
C ILE A 10 -6.48 22.95 7.68
N VAL A 11 -5.25 23.35 7.96
CA VAL A 11 -4.09 22.96 7.15
C VAL A 11 -3.96 21.43 7.13
N LYS A 12 -4.08 20.76 8.28
CA LYS A 12 -3.99 19.29 8.37
C LYS A 12 -5.03 18.57 7.52
N ILE A 13 -6.28 19.05 7.51
CA ILE A 13 -7.35 18.48 6.67
C ILE A 13 -7.02 18.66 5.19
N LEU A 14 -6.49 19.82 4.78
CA LEU A 14 -6.08 20.07 3.40
C LEU A 14 -4.82 19.27 3.02
N SER A 15 -3.91 19.01 3.96
CA SER A 15 -2.70 18.21 3.74
C SER A 15 -2.98 16.71 3.67
N LEU A 16 -4.02 16.20 4.35
CA LEU A 16 -4.34 14.77 4.37
C LEU A 16 -4.53 14.15 2.97
N PRO A 17 -5.33 14.72 2.06
CA PRO A 17 -5.47 14.22 0.69
C PRO A 17 -4.12 14.19 -0.04
N ILE A 18 -3.36 15.28 0.03
CA ILE A 18 -2.04 15.38 -0.59
C ILE A 18 -1.08 14.33 -0.04
N ASN A 19 -1.10 14.08 1.28
CA ASN A 19 -0.26 13.07 1.92
C ASN A 19 -0.68 11.65 1.54
N ILE A 20 -1.98 11.37 1.41
CA ILE A 20 -2.47 10.07 0.93
C ILE A 20 -2.07 9.87 -0.54
N LEU A 21 -2.13 10.92 -1.36
CA LEU A 21 -1.67 10.86 -2.73
C LEU A 21 -0.14 10.66 -2.80
N THR A 22 0.65 11.37 -2.02
CA THR A 22 2.13 11.27 -2.10
C THR A 22 2.69 10.03 -1.42
N LEU A 23 2.14 9.59 -0.27
CA LEU A 23 2.63 8.39 0.44
C LEU A 23 1.88 7.13 0.00
N GLY A 24 0.57 7.21 -0.16
CA GLY A 24 -0.27 6.06 -0.52
C GLY A 24 -0.07 5.61 -1.96
N ILE A 25 -0.11 6.54 -2.94
CA ILE A 25 0.12 6.17 -4.35
C ILE A 25 1.57 5.79 -4.60
N PHE A 26 2.53 6.48 -3.97
CA PHE A 26 3.94 6.11 -4.13
C PHE A 26 4.22 4.69 -3.63
N ASN A 27 3.59 4.25 -2.53
CA ASN A 27 3.67 2.86 -2.09
C ASN A 27 3.14 1.86 -3.12
N ILE A 28 2.08 2.19 -3.86
CA ILE A 28 1.57 1.33 -4.93
C ILE A 28 2.62 1.18 -6.04
N ILE A 29 3.27 2.28 -6.42
CA ILE A 29 4.34 2.27 -7.43
C ILE A 29 5.51 1.39 -6.98
N ILE A 30 5.95 1.51 -5.73
CA ILE A 30 7.03 0.69 -5.18
C ILE A 30 6.63 -0.80 -5.17
N ASN A 31 5.43 -1.14 -4.69
CA ASN A 31 4.98 -2.53 -4.64
C ASN A 31 4.79 -3.14 -6.05
N ALA A 32 4.27 -2.37 -7.01
CA ALA A 32 4.19 -2.77 -8.41
C ALA A 32 5.58 -2.99 -9.02
N GLY A 33 6.54 -2.09 -8.75
CA GLY A 33 7.93 -2.24 -9.18
C GLY A 33 8.60 -3.46 -8.58
N MET A 34 8.34 -3.77 -7.31
CA MET A 34 8.80 -5.00 -6.67
C MET A 34 8.24 -6.24 -7.37
N LEU A 35 6.96 -6.25 -7.74
CA LEU A 35 6.38 -7.37 -8.50
C LEU A 35 7.00 -7.51 -9.88
N TRP A 36 7.31 -6.42 -10.57
CA TRP A 36 8.02 -6.45 -11.86
C TRP A 36 9.41 -7.08 -11.73
N ILE A 37 10.13 -6.77 -10.65
CA ILE A 37 11.43 -7.40 -10.36
C ILE A 37 11.24 -8.91 -10.11
N VAL A 38 10.21 -9.29 -9.34
CA VAL A 38 9.94 -10.70 -9.00
C VAL A 38 9.54 -11.50 -10.24
N ASP A 39 8.65 -10.96 -11.08
CA ASP A 39 8.26 -11.51 -12.38
C ASP A 39 9.49 -11.77 -13.25
N SER A 40 10.41 -10.79 -13.34
CA SER A 40 11.64 -10.93 -14.12
C SER A 40 12.58 -12.05 -13.64
N ILE A 41 12.46 -12.50 -12.39
CA ILE A 41 13.33 -13.52 -11.77
C ILE A 41 12.63 -14.89 -11.74
N ILE A 42 11.33 -14.93 -11.50
CA ILE A 42 10.57 -16.17 -11.30
C ILE A 42 9.97 -16.62 -12.63
N LYS A 43 10.44 -17.76 -13.13
CA LYS A 43 9.83 -18.40 -14.30
C LYS A 43 8.40 -18.85 -13.98
N GLY A 44 7.43 -18.37 -14.76
CA GLY A 44 6.01 -18.75 -14.64
C GLY A 44 5.10 -17.71 -13.98
N LEU A 45 5.64 -16.56 -13.57
CA LEU A 45 4.86 -15.37 -13.25
C LEU A 45 4.94 -14.45 -14.46
N GLU A 46 3.87 -14.30 -15.22
CA GLU A 46 3.81 -13.34 -16.32
C GLU A 46 2.70 -12.32 -16.02
N ILE A 47 3.08 -11.07 -15.77
CA ILE A 47 2.15 -9.97 -15.53
C ILE A 47 2.29 -8.95 -16.65
N GLU A 48 1.21 -8.68 -17.36
CA GLU A 48 1.25 -7.78 -18.52
C GLU A 48 1.08 -6.32 -18.15
N GLY A 49 2.09 -5.52 -18.49
CA GLY A 49 2.05 -4.06 -18.47
C GLY A 49 2.02 -3.42 -17.07
N PHE A 50 2.22 -2.10 -17.04
CA PHE A 50 2.28 -1.34 -15.79
C PHE A 50 1.04 -1.50 -14.91
N TRP A 51 -0.15 -1.38 -15.51
CA TRP A 51 -1.41 -1.52 -14.78
C TRP A 51 -1.63 -2.95 -14.25
N GLY A 52 -1.10 -3.97 -14.93
CA GLY A 52 -1.10 -5.35 -14.43
C GLY A 52 -0.35 -5.48 -13.11
N TYR A 53 0.86 -4.90 -13.03
CA TYR A 53 1.64 -4.89 -11.78
C TYR A 53 0.97 -4.09 -10.68
N VAL A 54 0.35 -2.94 -11.01
CA VAL A 54 -0.40 -2.13 -10.05
C VAL A 54 -1.56 -2.91 -9.44
N TRP A 55 -2.43 -3.50 -10.26
CA TRP A 55 -3.57 -4.29 -9.77
C TRP A 55 -3.11 -5.54 -9.01
N SER A 56 -2.09 -6.23 -9.51
CA SER A 56 -1.51 -7.39 -8.83
C SER A 56 -0.97 -7.02 -7.45
N SER A 57 -0.29 -5.88 -7.32
CA SER A 57 0.25 -5.40 -6.04
C SER A 57 -0.83 -5.11 -5.01
N ILE A 58 -1.98 -4.58 -5.45
CA ILE A 58 -3.12 -4.29 -4.58
C ILE A 58 -3.75 -5.61 -4.10
N VAL A 59 -4.00 -6.55 -5.02
CA VAL A 59 -4.59 -7.86 -4.70
C VAL A 59 -3.69 -8.64 -3.73
N ILE A 60 -2.38 -8.71 -4.00
CA ILE A 60 -1.41 -9.39 -3.15
C ILE A 60 -1.34 -8.75 -1.77
N SER A 61 -1.38 -7.41 -1.69
CA SER A 61 -1.40 -6.69 -0.41
C SER A 61 -2.62 -7.05 0.43
N ILE A 62 -3.81 -7.16 -0.19
CA ILE A 62 -5.04 -7.57 0.49
C ILE A 62 -4.93 -9.03 0.97
N ILE A 63 -4.47 -9.95 0.12
CA ILE A 63 -4.29 -11.35 0.48
C ILE A 63 -3.31 -11.48 1.65
N SER A 64 -2.20 -10.75 1.61
CA SER A 64 -1.19 -10.73 2.67
C SER A 64 -1.80 -10.31 4.01
N ILE A 65 -2.61 -9.25 4.04
CA ILE A 65 -3.33 -8.82 5.25
C ILE A 65 -4.22 -9.92 5.81
N VAL A 66 -4.99 -10.59 4.95
CA VAL A 66 -5.89 -11.69 5.36
C VAL A 66 -5.10 -12.87 5.90
N VAL A 67 -4.06 -13.31 5.18
CA VAL A 67 -3.20 -14.43 5.58
C VAL A 67 -2.48 -14.12 6.89
N SER A 68 -1.87 -12.95 7.03
CA SER A 68 -1.21 -12.52 8.27
C SER A 68 -2.17 -12.52 9.45
N LYS A 69 -3.41 -12.06 9.25
CA LYS A 69 -4.43 -12.07 10.30
C LYS A 69 -4.83 -13.48 10.72
N ILE A 70 -4.96 -14.40 9.77
CA ILE A 70 -5.28 -15.82 10.04
C ILE A 70 -4.12 -16.49 10.80
N ILE A 71 -2.88 -16.30 10.33
CA ILE A 71 -1.68 -16.87 10.97
C ILE A 71 -1.55 -16.35 12.40
N PHE A 72 -1.68 -15.03 12.61
CA PHE A 72 -1.63 -14.41 13.92
C PHE A 72 -2.73 -14.92 14.86
N PHE A 73 -3.93 -15.17 14.36
CA PHE A 73 -5.01 -15.75 15.16
C PHE A 73 -4.72 -17.20 15.57
N ARG A 74 -4.01 -17.98 14.73
CA ARG A 74 -3.61 -19.35 15.05
C ARG A 74 -2.57 -19.40 16.16
N GLU A 75 -1.56 -18.52 16.11
CA GLU A 75 -0.49 -18.46 17.12
C GLU A 75 -1.00 -18.08 18.53
N LYS A 76 -2.12 -17.34 18.62
CA LYS A 76 -2.72 -16.97 19.91
C LYS A 76 -3.54 -18.09 20.57
N LYS A 77 -3.80 -19.19 19.84
CA LYS A 77 -4.65 -20.30 20.31
C LYS A 77 -3.84 -21.48 20.89
N ASP A 78 -2.55 -21.53 20.59
CA ASP A 78 -1.57 -22.47 21.15
C ASP A 78 -0.85 -21.83 22.35
#